data_AF-A0A918IV99-F1
#
_entry.id   AF-A0A918IV99-F1
#
_cell.length_a   1.000
_cell.length_b   1.000
_cell.length_c   1.000
_cell.angle_alpha   90.00
_cell.angle_beta   90.00
_cell.angle_gamma   90.00
#
_symmetry.space_group_name_H-M   'P 1'
#
loop_
_entity.id
_entity.type
_entity.pdbx_description
1 polymer ?
#
loop_
_entity_poly.entity_id
_entity_poly.type
_entity_poly.pdbx_seq_one_letter_code
_entity_poly.pdbx_strand_id
1 'polypeptide(L)'
;MSNRLRAMQGAVGLLYLGPLLAGLGGFDWVIVPVFTLIFLLWLLAMRPDEWPRSPAEWQSPDAWIALLMRVVVQFALVALCFAIGRGLGGVVAADLPMPVMLPIGLSLVAVPLARLFCPPGQMAEMTLFLHDAADQVEATATPDADAAARAARRLLAERLTQPLADLGAATRQETIAAHLHALEAHLPAEDLYEALQARLAGADRASVLRRAFILHATSPLTVEACPGRATPVKALQATEADPDLLILFARRCIELLEHHADAWGECPNEQALEAARLGTPPEVDELLSRLIAQSRALAPLAADGR
;
A
#
# COMPACT_ATOMS: atom_id res chain seq x y z
N MET A 1 31.93 -7.77 2.57
CA MET A 1 30.56 -7.88 2.03
C MET A 1 30.49 -8.47 0.61
N SER A 2 31.36 -8.09 -0.35
CA SER A 2 31.25 -8.54 -1.77
C SER A 2 31.28 -10.05 -2.01
N ASN A 3 32.07 -10.83 -1.25
CA ASN A 3 32.16 -12.29 -1.46
C ASN A 3 30.89 -13.04 -1.00
N ARG A 4 30.18 -12.51 0.00
CA ARG A 4 28.94 -13.12 0.53
C ARG A 4 27.74 -12.79 -0.35
N LEU A 5 27.64 -11.56 -0.84
CA LEU A 5 26.62 -11.15 -1.81
C LEU A 5 26.73 -12.00 -3.09
N ARG A 6 27.95 -12.21 -3.58
CA ARG A 6 28.23 -13.09 -4.73
C ARG A 6 27.89 -14.56 -4.45
N ALA A 7 28.15 -15.05 -3.24
CA ALA A 7 27.78 -16.41 -2.85
C ALA A 7 26.25 -16.60 -2.79
N MET A 8 25.52 -15.59 -2.31
CA MET A 8 24.05 -15.60 -2.26
C MET A 8 23.44 -15.51 -3.66
N GLN A 9 23.96 -14.62 -4.52
CA GLN A 9 23.59 -14.57 -5.94
C GLN A 9 23.89 -15.89 -6.66
N GLY A 10 25.01 -16.53 -6.32
CA GLY A 10 25.38 -17.86 -6.80
C GLY A 10 24.39 -18.94 -6.36
N ALA A 11 24.02 -18.98 -5.08
CA ALA A 11 23.05 -19.94 -4.54
C ALA A 11 21.65 -19.75 -5.15
N VAL A 12 21.21 -18.51 -5.30
CA VAL A 12 19.96 -18.15 -5.98
C VAL A 12 20.01 -18.59 -7.45
N GLY A 13 21.11 -18.30 -8.15
CA GLY A 13 21.31 -18.77 -9.53
C GLY A 13 21.26 -20.29 -9.64
N LEU A 14 21.88 -21.01 -8.71
CA LEU A 14 21.88 -22.48 -8.63
C LEU A 14 20.47 -23.05 -8.43
N LEU A 15 19.66 -22.38 -7.61
CA LEU A 15 18.27 -22.75 -7.36
C LEU A 15 17.42 -22.70 -8.63
N TYR A 16 17.52 -21.61 -9.40
CA TYR A 16 16.81 -21.41 -10.67
C TYR A 16 17.37 -22.24 -11.84
N LEU A 17 18.66 -22.59 -11.78
CA LEU A 17 19.31 -23.35 -12.83
C LEU A 17 18.76 -24.79 -12.92
N GLY A 18 18.33 -25.39 -11.82
CA GLY A 18 17.74 -26.74 -11.85
C GLY A 18 16.47 -26.86 -12.71
N PRO A 19 15.39 -26.09 -12.45
CA PRO A 19 14.18 -26.11 -13.29
C PRO A 19 14.47 -25.77 -14.76
N LEU A 20 15.39 -24.83 -15.01
CA LEU A 20 15.80 -24.44 -16.35
C LEU A 20 16.50 -25.59 -17.09
N LEU A 21 17.47 -26.25 -16.45
CA LEU A 21 18.16 -27.42 -16.99
C LEU A 21 17.20 -28.60 -17.16
N ALA A 22 16.22 -28.74 -16.27
CA ALA A 22 15.20 -29.78 -16.40
C ALA A 22 14.29 -29.53 -17.62
N GLY A 23 13.92 -28.27 -17.89
CA GLY A 23 13.23 -27.90 -19.11
C GLY A 23 14.08 -28.17 -20.35
N LEU A 24 15.37 -27.80 -20.30
CA LEU A 24 16.34 -28.00 -21.39
C LEU A 24 16.55 -29.48 -21.73
N GLY A 25 16.64 -30.33 -20.71
CA GLY A 25 16.78 -31.79 -20.85
C GLY A 25 15.50 -32.51 -21.27
N GLY A 26 14.42 -31.77 -21.53
CA GLY A 26 13.18 -32.32 -22.09
C GLY A 26 12.37 -33.18 -21.12
N PHE A 27 12.64 -33.13 -19.81
CA PHE A 27 11.92 -33.95 -18.82
C PHE A 27 10.41 -33.64 -18.79
N ASP A 28 9.64 -34.56 -18.22
CA ASP A 28 8.19 -34.43 -18.11
C ASP A 28 7.77 -33.39 -17.05
N TRP A 29 6.57 -32.82 -17.23
CA TRP A 29 5.96 -31.86 -16.29
C TRP A 29 5.79 -32.39 -14.86
N VAL A 30 5.87 -33.71 -14.67
CA VAL A 30 5.83 -34.39 -13.37
C VAL A 30 6.95 -33.91 -12.43
N ILE A 31 8.03 -33.33 -12.96
CA ILE A 31 9.15 -32.83 -12.15
C ILE A 31 8.90 -31.42 -11.56
N VAL A 32 7.95 -30.65 -12.10
CA VAL A 32 7.66 -29.28 -11.67
C VAL A 32 7.23 -29.18 -10.19
N PRO A 33 6.34 -30.06 -9.67
CA PRO A 33 6.02 -30.09 -8.24
C PRO A 33 7.24 -30.34 -7.34
N VAL A 34 8.21 -31.15 -7.79
CA VAL A 34 9.44 -31.45 -7.03
C VAL A 34 10.27 -30.18 -6.85
N PHE A 35 10.47 -29.41 -7.92
CA PHE A 35 11.14 -28.11 -7.84
C PHE A 35 10.35 -27.10 -7.03
N THR A 36 9.02 -27.09 -7.13
CA THR A 36 8.16 -26.22 -6.32
C THR A 36 8.38 -26.49 -4.83
N LEU A 37 8.48 -27.76 -4.42
CA LEU A 37 8.79 -28.11 -3.03
C LEU A 37 10.18 -27.63 -2.59
N ILE A 38 11.18 -27.73 -3.46
CA ILE A 38 12.54 -27.25 -3.18
C ILE A 38 12.54 -25.72 -2.99
N PHE A 39 11.76 -24.99 -3.79
CA PHE A 39 11.60 -23.54 -3.68
C PHE A 39 10.84 -23.14 -2.40
N LEU A 40 9.84 -23.91 -1.99
CA LEU A 40 9.17 -23.72 -0.70
C LEU A 40 10.11 -23.98 0.48
N LEU A 41 10.94 -25.03 0.39
CA LEU A 41 11.97 -25.33 1.37
C LEU A 41 13.00 -24.19 1.45
N TRP A 42 13.39 -23.63 0.31
CA TRP A 42 14.24 -22.44 0.24
C TRP A 42 13.58 -21.24 0.93
N LEU A 43 12.30 -20.97 0.67
CA LEU A 43 11.58 -19.86 1.29
C LEU A 43 11.47 -20.04 2.81
N LEU A 44 11.18 -21.25 3.27
CA LEU A 44 11.17 -21.62 4.69
C LEU A 44 12.56 -21.43 5.32
N ALA A 45 13.61 -21.77 4.59
CA ALA A 45 14.98 -21.59 5.05
C ALA A 45 15.38 -20.10 5.12
N MET A 46 15.02 -19.28 4.13
CA MET A 46 15.46 -17.89 4.04
C MET A 46 14.58 -16.90 4.77
N ARG A 47 13.27 -17.17 4.90
CA ARG A 47 12.30 -16.28 5.54
C ARG A 47 11.47 -17.02 6.58
N PRO A 48 12.09 -17.53 7.66
CA PRO A 48 11.35 -18.26 8.69
C PRO A 48 10.31 -17.37 9.40
N ASP A 49 10.50 -16.04 9.40
CA ASP A 49 9.61 -15.08 10.04
C ASP A 49 8.26 -14.93 9.34
N GLU A 50 8.20 -15.25 8.06
CA GLU A 50 6.96 -15.22 7.29
C GLU A 50 6.06 -16.45 7.57
N TRP A 51 6.54 -17.44 8.31
CA TRP A 51 5.79 -18.66 8.59
C TRP A 51 5.12 -18.61 9.96
N PRO A 52 3.88 -19.15 10.10
CA PRO A 52 3.19 -19.15 11.38
C PRO A 52 4.01 -19.90 12.43
N ARG A 53 4.32 -19.21 13.54
CA ARG A 53 5.23 -19.73 14.57
C ARG A 53 4.48 -20.54 15.63
N SER A 54 3.18 -20.27 15.80
CA SER A 54 2.33 -20.98 16.74
C SER A 54 1.30 -21.87 16.04
N PRO A 55 0.93 -23.02 16.62
CA PRO A 55 -0.12 -23.89 16.08
C PRO A 55 -1.51 -23.24 16.06
N ALA A 56 -1.70 -22.16 16.84
CA ALA A 56 -2.93 -21.36 16.82
C ALA A 56 -3.02 -20.46 15.56
N GLU A 57 -1.89 -19.88 15.11
CA GLU A 57 -1.85 -19.09 13.87
C GLU A 57 -2.14 -19.95 12.63
N TRP A 58 -1.75 -21.23 12.64
CA TRP A 58 -2.09 -22.20 11.58
C TRP A 58 -3.59 -22.47 11.44
N GLN A 59 -4.40 -22.14 12.45
CA GLN A 59 -5.86 -22.26 12.39
C GLN A 59 -6.53 -21.03 11.78
N SER A 60 -5.79 -19.93 11.57
CA SER A 60 -6.33 -18.74 10.92
C SER A 60 -6.52 -18.97 9.41
N PRO A 61 -7.64 -18.53 8.82
CA PRO A 61 -7.86 -18.61 7.38
C PRO A 61 -6.83 -17.79 6.59
N ASP A 62 -6.33 -16.69 7.16
CA ASP A 62 -5.32 -15.83 6.54
C ASP A 62 -3.99 -16.55 6.33
N ALA A 63 -3.56 -17.41 7.28
CA ALA A 63 -2.35 -18.21 7.13
C ALA A 63 -2.45 -19.19 5.95
N TRP A 64 -3.63 -19.78 5.74
CA TRP A 64 -3.88 -20.68 4.61
C TRP A 64 -3.90 -19.95 3.27
N ILE A 65 -4.49 -18.75 3.21
CA ILE A 65 -4.48 -17.90 2.02
C ILE A 65 -3.05 -17.48 1.67
N ALA A 66 -2.27 -17.05 2.66
CA ALA A 66 -0.88 -16.67 2.48
C ALA A 66 -0.02 -17.87 2.00
N LEU A 67 -0.22 -19.05 2.58
CA LEU A 67 0.44 -20.29 2.13
C LEU A 67 0.08 -20.61 0.68
N LEU A 68 -1.21 -20.58 0.34
CA LEU A 68 -1.69 -20.85 -1.01
C LEU A 68 -1.06 -19.88 -2.02
N MET A 69 -1.06 -18.58 -1.72
CA MET A 69 -0.45 -17.57 -2.59
C MET A 69 1.05 -17.82 -2.79
N ARG A 70 1.77 -18.21 -1.74
CA ARG A 70 3.19 -18.59 -1.85
C ARG A 70 3.37 -19.79 -2.76
N VAL A 71 2.58 -20.85 -2.57
CA VAL A 71 2.62 -22.05 -3.42
C VAL A 71 2.35 -21.67 -4.89
N VAL A 72 1.34 -20.83 -5.16
CA VAL A 72 1.00 -20.37 -6.50
C VAL A 72 2.15 -19.60 -7.14
N VAL A 73 2.75 -18.64 -6.43
CA VAL A 73 3.88 -17.86 -6.93
C VAL A 73 5.10 -18.74 -7.20
N GLN A 74 5.43 -19.65 -6.28
CA GLN A 74 6.56 -20.56 -6.48
C GLN A 74 6.33 -21.52 -7.64
N PHE A 75 5.12 -22.06 -7.77
CA PHE A 75 4.75 -22.92 -8.89
C PHE A 75 4.84 -22.16 -10.23
N ALA A 76 4.32 -20.93 -10.30
CA ALA A 76 4.37 -20.11 -11.51
C ALA A 76 5.82 -19.79 -11.91
N LEU A 77 6.68 -19.50 -10.93
CA LEU A 77 8.09 -19.20 -11.16
C LEU A 77 8.86 -20.42 -11.67
N VAL A 78 8.65 -21.59 -11.04
CA VAL A 78 9.25 -22.86 -11.48
C VAL A 78 8.74 -23.23 -12.88
N ALA A 79 7.43 -23.11 -13.12
CA ALA A 79 6.82 -23.38 -14.42
C ALA A 79 7.37 -22.45 -15.51
N LEU A 80 7.60 -21.18 -15.20
CA LEU A 80 8.23 -20.22 -16.10
C LEU A 80 9.68 -20.61 -16.42
N CYS A 81 10.50 -20.90 -15.41
CA CYS A 81 11.88 -21.34 -15.63
C CYS A 81 11.94 -22.65 -16.45
N PHE A 82 11.05 -23.59 -16.14
CA PHE A 82 10.92 -24.84 -16.87
C PHE A 82 10.47 -24.62 -18.32
N ALA A 83 9.49 -23.75 -18.56
CA ALA A 83 9.03 -23.39 -19.90
C ALA A 83 10.12 -22.69 -20.73
N ILE A 84 10.89 -21.79 -20.13
CA ILE A 84 12.05 -21.15 -20.78
C ILE A 84 13.09 -22.21 -21.14
N GLY A 85 13.44 -23.09 -20.20
CA GLY A 85 14.36 -24.20 -20.44
C GLY A 85 13.90 -25.09 -21.60
N ARG A 86 12.60 -25.42 -21.63
CA ARG A 86 11.99 -26.25 -22.67
C ARG A 86 11.94 -25.56 -24.03
N GLY A 87 11.69 -24.24 -24.05
CA GLY A 87 11.77 -23.41 -25.25
C GLY A 87 13.19 -23.37 -25.83
N LEU A 88 14.20 -23.26 -24.97
CA LEU A 88 15.61 -23.33 -25.39
C LEU A 88 15.99 -24.74 -25.87
N GLY A 89 15.55 -25.79 -25.17
CA GLY A 89 15.85 -27.19 -25.52
C GLY A 89 15.28 -27.59 -26.88
N GLY A 90 14.08 -27.11 -27.19
CA GLY A 90 13.44 -27.32 -28.49
C GLY A 90 14.15 -26.65 -29.67
N VAL A 91 14.87 -25.55 -29.43
CA VAL A 91 15.64 -24.83 -30.47
C VAL A 91 17.05 -25.41 -30.61
N VAL A 92 17.66 -25.85 -29.51
CA VAL A 92 19.06 -26.26 -29.48
C VAL A 92 19.26 -27.73 -29.90
N ALA A 93 18.20 -28.52 -30.06
CA ALA A 93 18.25 -29.94 -30.46
C ALA A 93 19.32 -30.74 -29.68
N ALA A 94 19.49 -30.38 -28.39
CA ALA A 94 20.46 -31.02 -27.54
C ALA A 94 19.83 -32.26 -26.90
N ASP A 95 20.00 -33.41 -27.54
CA ASP A 95 19.90 -34.71 -26.88
C ASP A 95 21.09 -34.87 -25.92
N LEU A 96 21.13 -34.05 -24.86
CA LEU A 96 22.07 -34.23 -23.77
C LEU A 96 21.44 -35.24 -22.81
N PRO A 97 21.94 -36.49 -22.72
CA PRO A 97 21.44 -37.47 -21.76
C PRO A 97 21.87 -37.03 -20.35
N MET A 98 21.13 -36.08 -19.80
CA MET A 98 21.34 -35.58 -18.46
C MET A 98 20.60 -36.50 -17.48
N PRO A 99 21.24 -36.95 -16.39
CA PRO A 99 20.53 -37.69 -15.36
C PRO A 99 19.58 -36.75 -14.60
N VAL A 100 18.32 -37.15 -14.39
CA VAL A 100 17.27 -36.40 -13.66
C VAL A 100 17.75 -35.87 -12.31
N MET A 101 18.64 -36.61 -11.64
CA MET A 101 19.19 -36.24 -10.33
C MET A 101 20.10 -35.01 -10.36
N LEU A 102 20.68 -34.66 -11.51
CA LEU A 102 21.58 -33.52 -11.63
C LEU A 102 20.87 -32.17 -11.42
N PRO A 103 19.80 -31.82 -12.16
CA PRO A 103 19.10 -30.56 -11.94
C PRO A 103 18.40 -30.50 -10.57
N ILE A 104 17.90 -31.63 -10.06
CA ILE A 104 17.30 -31.70 -8.72
C ILE A 104 18.36 -31.48 -7.64
N GLY A 105 19.49 -32.19 -7.71
CA GLY A 105 20.60 -32.08 -6.77
C GLY A 105 21.18 -30.67 -6.76
N LEU A 106 21.28 -30.02 -7.93
CA LEU A 106 21.76 -28.66 -8.08
C LEU A 106 20.88 -27.65 -7.32
N SER A 107 19.56 -27.71 -7.50
CA SER A 107 18.62 -26.86 -6.76
C SER A 107 18.56 -27.21 -5.27
N LEU A 108 18.68 -28.50 -4.92
CA LEU A 108 18.63 -28.94 -3.52
C LEU A 108 19.86 -28.47 -2.73
N VAL A 109 21.06 -28.56 -3.33
CA VAL A 109 22.33 -28.13 -2.72
C VAL A 109 22.36 -26.61 -2.49
N ALA A 110 21.61 -25.84 -3.27
CA ALA A 110 21.48 -24.40 -3.07
C ALA A 110 20.96 -24.06 -1.65
N VAL A 111 20.02 -24.84 -1.12
CA VAL A 111 19.36 -24.60 0.17
C VAL A 111 20.33 -24.64 1.37
N PRO A 112 21.13 -25.70 1.59
CA PRO A 112 22.13 -25.70 2.66
C PRO A 112 23.27 -24.73 2.38
N LEU A 113 23.65 -24.50 1.12
CA LEU A 113 24.69 -23.52 0.78
C LEU A 113 24.29 -22.12 1.26
N ALA A 114 23.04 -21.73 1.01
CA ALA A 114 22.47 -20.48 1.48
C ALA A 114 22.50 -20.35 3.01
N ARG A 115 22.13 -21.41 3.74
CA ARG A 115 22.16 -21.41 5.21
C ARG A 115 23.57 -21.40 5.79
N LEU A 116 24.55 -22.02 5.13
CA LEU A 116 25.95 -21.96 5.54
C LEU A 116 26.54 -20.55 5.39
N PHE A 117 26.14 -19.83 4.34
CA PHE A 117 26.61 -18.47 4.09
C PHE A 117 25.77 -17.38 4.77
N CYS A 118 24.58 -17.71 5.29
CA CYS A 118 23.69 -16.77 5.97
C CYS A 118 23.01 -17.41 7.21
N PRO A 119 23.55 -17.18 8.42
CA PRO A 119 22.94 -17.64 9.68
C PRO A 119 21.63 -16.88 9.99
N PRO A 120 20.65 -17.50 10.66
CA PRO A 120 19.31 -16.94 10.88
C PRO A 120 19.30 -15.62 11.67
N GLY A 121 20.24 -15.41 12.61
CA GLY A 121 20.35 -14.16 13.36
C GLY A 121 20.84 -12.96 12.54
N GLN A 122 21.63 -13.21 11.48
CA GLN A 122 22.22 -12.16 10.65
C GLN A 122 21.26 -11.65 9.56
N MET A 123 20.23 -12.42 9.19
CA MET A 123 19.18 -11.90 8.30
C MET A 123 18.29 -10.89 9.02
N ALA A 124 18.04 -11.07 10.32
CA ALA A 124 17.35 -10.06 11.13
C ALA A 124 18.20 -8.78 11.28
N GLU A 125 19.49 -8.92 11.61
CA GLU A 125 20.41 -7.78 11.67
C GLU A 125 20.62 -7.11 10.30
N MET A 126 20.68 -7.89 9.22
CA MET A 126 20.82 -7.35 7.86
C MET A 126 19.52 -6.75 7.37
N THR A 127 18.35 -7.23 7.79
CA THR A 127 17.05 -6.58 7.48
C THR A 127 16.91 -5.29 8.27
N LEU A 128 17.33 -5.26 9.54
CA LEU A 128 17.41 -4.04 10.33
C LEU A 128 18.43 -3.07 9.76
N PHE A 129 19.61 -3.54 9.35
CA PHE A 129 20.63 -2.73 8.67
C PHE A 129 20.19 -2.30 7.28
N LEU A 130 19.39 -3.09 6.55
CA LEU A 130 18.83 -2.70 5.25
C LEU A 130 17.65 -1.77 5.40
N HIS A 131 16.90 -1.83 6.51
CA HIS A 131 15.86 -0.86 6.84
C HIS A 131 16.52 0.45 7.27
N ASP A 132 17.50 0.41 8.16
CA ASP A 132 18.30 1.56 8.58
C ASP A 132 19.11 2.14 7.40
N ALA A 133 19.64 1.29 6.51
CA ALA A 133 20.28 1.75 5.27
C ALA A 133 19.26 2.20 4.21
N ALA A 134 18.03 1.67 4.17
CA ALA A 134 16.97 2.18 3.30
C ALA A 134 16.48 3.54 3.80
N ASP A 135 16.34 3.72 5.10
CA ASP A 135 16.03 4.98 5.77
C ASP A 135 17.17 5.98 5.55
N GLN A 136 18.43 5.53 5.66
CA GLN A 136 19.60 6.35 5.35
C GLN A 136 19.75 6.63 3.86
N VAL A 137 19.34 5.73 2.96
CA VAL A 137 19.33 5.92 1.49
C VAL A 137 18.16 6.76 1.04
N GLU A 138 17.01 6.72 1.72
CA GLU A 138 15.91 7.66 1.57
C GLU A 138 16.33 9.05 2.09
N ALA A 139 17.22 9.09 3.10
CA ALA A 139 17.88 10.30 3.55
C ALA A 139 19.06 10.75 2.66
N THR A 140 19.72 9.86 1.91
CA THR A 140 20.83 10.16 0.97
C THR A 140 20.44 10.10 -0.50
N ALA A 141 19.16 9.87 -0.81
CA ALA A 141 18.64 9.93 -2.16
C ALA A 141 18.94 11.32 -2.70
N THR A 142 19.62 11.36 -3.85
CA THR A 142 19.97 12.62 -4.51
C THR A 142 18.69 13.46 -4.62
N PRO A 143 18.66 14.67 -4.03
CA PRO A 143 17.44 15.49 -3.91
C PRO A 143 16.68 15.63 -5.23
N ASP A 144 17.40 15.67 -6.36
CA ASP A 144 16.86 15.86 -7.70
C ASP A 144 16.07 14.66 -8.26
N ALA A 145 16.46 13.41 -7.99
CA ALA A 145 15.79 12.24 -8.57
C ALA A 145 14.43 11.98 -7.89
N ASP A 146 14.39 12.11 -6.57
CA ASP A 146 13.14 12.01 -5.81
C ASP A 146 12.28 13.26 -5.96
N ALA A 147 12.88 14.45 -6.07
CA ALA A 147 12.14 15.65 -6.45
C ALA A 147 11.49 15.49 -7.83
N ALA A 148 12.20 14.90 -8.80
CA ALA A 148 11.63 14.63 -10.12
C ALA A 148 10.50 13.59 -10.07
N ALA A 149 10.65 12.51 -9.30
CA ALA A 149 9.61 11.50 -9.14
C ALA A 149 8.37 12.04 -8.40
N ARG A 150 8.58 12.85 -7.35
CA ARG A 150 7.50 13.55 -6.63
C ARG A 150 6.83 14.60 -7.52
N ALA A 151 7.61 15.36 -8.30
CA ALA A 151 7.08 16.32 -9.27
C ALA A 151 6.26 15.62 -10.36
N ALA A 152 6.71 14.48 -10.88
CA ALA A 152 5.96 13.69 -11.85
C ALA A 152 4.63 13.16 -11.29
N ARG A 153 4.63 12.66 -10.05
CA ARG A 153 3.41 12.25 -9.34
C ARG A 153 2.44 13.41 -9.11
N ARG A 154 2.94 14.56 -8.67
CA ARG A 154 2.14 15.78 -8.52
C ARG A 154 1.53 16.22 -9.85
N LEU A 155 2.31 16.26 -10.93
CA LEU A 155 1.81 16.60 -12.27
C LEU A 155 0.75 15.62 -12.75
N LEU A 156 0.89 14.32 -12.45
CA LEU A 156 -0.13 13.32 -12.76
C LEU A 156 -1.41 13.56 -11.97
N ALA A 157 -1.31 13.75 -10.65
CA ALA A 157 -2.45 14.01 -9.78
C ALA A 157 -3.18 15.31 -10.17
N GLU A 158 -2.44 16.36 -10.52
CA GLU A 158 -3.00 17.58 -11.08
C GLU A 158 -3.76 17.29 -12.38
N ARG A 159 -3.19 16.55 -13.34
CA ARG A 159 -3.89 16.23 -14.59
C ARG A 159 -5.16 15.42 -14.37
N LEU A 160 -5.12 14.42 -13.49
CA LEU A 160 -6.26 13.56 -13.21
C LEU A 160 -7.38 14.29 -12.45
N THR A 161 -7.04 15.31 -11.66
CA THR A 161 -8.03 16.16 -10.96
C THR A 161 -8.57 17.30 -11.82
N GLN A 162 -8.03 17.53 -13.03
CA GLN A 162 -8.50 18.59 -13.94
C GLN A 162 -9.98 18.46 -14.33
N PRO A 163 -10.49 17.28 -14.72
CA PRO A 163 -11.89 17.13 -15.07
C PRO A 163 -12.84 17.53 -13.94
N LEU A 164 -12.41 17.39 -12.68
CA LEU A 164 -13.19 17.78 -11.51
C LEU A 164 -13.27 19.31 -11.36
N ALA A 165 -12.22 20.03 -11.76
CA ALA A 165 -12.21 21.49 -11.79
C ALA A 165 -13.03 22.06 -12.97
N ASP A 166 -13.12 21.32 -14.07
CA ASP A 166 -13.89 21.72 -15.25
C ASP A 166 -15.41 21.52 -15.06
N LEU A 167 -15.83 20.87 -13.96
CA LEU A 167 -17.25 20.70 -13.64
C LEU A 167 -17.92 22.03 -13.30
N GLY A 168 -19.12 22.23 -13.83
CA GLY A 168 -19.92 23.42 -13.56
C GLY A 168 -20.42 23.49 -12.11
N ALA A 169 -20.61 24.71 -11.59
CA ALA A 169 -21.05 24.96 -10.21
C ALA A 169 -22.37 24.25 -9.82
N ALA A 170 -23.27 24.01 -10.78
CA ALA A 170 -24.55 23.32 -10.57
C ALA A 170 -24.45 21.79 -10.51
N THR A 171 -23.24 21.21 -10.54
CA THR A 171 -23.05 19.76 -10.52
C THR A 171 -23.56 19.16 -9.20
N ARG A 172 -24.32 18.07 -9.29
CA ARG A 172 -24.87 17.35 -8.13
C ARG A 172 -23.76 16.71 -7.30
N GLN A 173 -23.99 16.63 -5.99
CA GLN A 173 -23.03 16.04 -5.04
C GLN A 173 -22.65 14.60 -5.40
N GLU A 174 -23.64 13.80 -5.80
CA GLU A 174 -23.47 12.39 -6.14
C GLU A 174 -22.51 12.21 -7.32
N THR A 175 -22.56 13.12 -8.29
CA THR A 175 -21.65 13.12 -9.44
C THR A 175 -20.23 13.46 -9.00
N ILE A 176 -20.06 14.45 -8.11
CA ILE A 176 -18.77 14.80 -7.53
C ILE A 176 -18.18 13.61 -6.75
N ALA A 177 -18.99 12.95 -5.91
CA ALA A 177 -18.58 11.78 -5.14
C ALA A 177 -18.19 10.61 -6.04
N ALA A 178 -18.95 10.34 -7.11
CA ALA A 178 -18.62 9.30 -8.08
C ALA A 178 -17.30 9.58 -8.81
N HIS A 179 -17.02 10.84 -9.15
CA HIS A 179 -15.73 11.21 -9.74
C HIS A 179 -14.57 11.03 -8.76
N LEU A 180 -14.73 11.42 -7.50
CA LEU A 180 -13.72 11.20 -6.46
C LEU A 180 -13.43 9.70 -6.28
N HIS A 181 -14.47 8.88 -6.19
CA HIS A 181 -14.31 7.44 -6.05
C HIS A 181 -13.57 6.81 -7.24
N ALA A 182 -13.83 7.28 -8.46
CA ALA A 182 -13.08 6.85 -9.63
C ALA A 182 -11.59 7.26 -9.58
N LEU A 183 -11.27 8.41 -8.98
CA LEU A 183 -9.88 8.88 -8.82
C LEU A 183 -9.13 8.08 -7.75
N GLU A 184 -9.79 7.64 -6.69
CA GLU A 184 -9.20 6.79 -5.64
C GLU A 184 -8.64 5.47 -6.19
N ALA A 185 -9.17 4.95 -7.30
CA ALA A 185 -8.63 3.76 -7.97
C ALA A 185 -7.28 4.00 -8.66
N HIS A 186 -6.90 5.25 -8.89
CA HIS A 186 -5.73 5.64 -9.67
C HIS A 186 -4.71 6.48 -8.90
N LEU A 187 -5.12 7.11 -7.80
CA LEU A 187 -4.28 7.96 -6.97
C LEU A 187 -4.38 7.53 -5.50
N PRO A 188 -3.24 7.46 -4.78
CA PRO A 188 -3.31 7.29 -3.33
C PRO A 188 -3.97 8.52 -2.69
N ALA A 189 -4.64 8.30 -1.55
CA ALA A 189 -5.45 9.32 -0.89
C ALA A 189 -4.67 10.58 -0.52
N GLU A 190 -3.37 10.44 -0.16
CA GLU A 190 -2.47 11.57 0.12
C GLU A 190 -2.20 12.43 -1.11
N ASP A 191 -1.84 11.82 -2.25
CA ASP A 191 -1.57 12.57 -3.49
C ASP A 191 -2.83 13.29 -3.99
N LEU A 192 -4.00 12.64 -3.88
CA LEU A 192 -5.28 13.25 -4.21
C LEU A 192 -5.61 14.43 -3.28
N TYR A 193 -5.35 14.27 -1.98
CA TYR A 193 -5.51 15.34 -1.00
C TYR A 193 -4.60 16.55 -1.30
N GLU A 194 -3.31 16.32 -1.56
CA GLU A 194 -2.36 17.40 -1.91
C GLU A 194 -2.77 18.12 -3.20
N ALA A 195 -3.21 17.38 -4.22
CA ALA A 195 -3.66 17.96 -5.49
C ALA A 195 -4.92 18.83 -5.33
N LEU A 196 -5.92 18.35 -4.58
CA LEU A 196 -7.13 19.14 -4.30
C LEU A 196 -6.82 20.37 -3.44
N GLN A 197 -5.94 20.24 -2.44
CA GLN A 197 -5.51 21.35 -1.60
C GLN A 197 -4.76 22.42 -2.40
N ALA A 198 -3.83 22.01 -3.27
CA ALA A 198 -3.08 22.91 -4.14
C ALA A 198 -4.01 23.68 -5.09
N ARG A 199 -5.03 23.01 -5.66
CA ARG A 199 -6.05 23.65 -6.50
C ARG A 199 -6.88 24.67 -5.74
N LEU A 200 -7.29 24.37 -4.50
CA LEU A 200 -8.01 25.32 -3.64
C LEU A 200 -7.19 26.56 -3.25
N ALA A 201 -5.86 26.43 -3.20
CA ALA A 201 -4.97 27.56 -2.96
C ALA A 201 -4.86 28.50 -4.18
N GLY A 202 -5.27 28.04 -5.37
CA GLY A 202 -5.29 28.83 -6.59
C GLY A 202 -6.33 29.96 -6.59
N ALA A 203 -6.27 30.81 -7.61
CA ALA A 203 -7.15 31.98 -7.75
C ALA A 203 -8.62 31.62 -8.03
N ASP A 204 -8.89 30.40 -8.51
CA ASP A 204 -10.23 29.94 -8.87
C ASP A 204 -10.72 28.88 -7.87
N ARG A 205 -11.36 29.34 -6.79
CA ARG A 205 -11.96 28.49 -5.75
C ARG A 205 -13.35 28.04 -6.16
N ALA A 206 -13.45 27.28 -7.24
CA ALA A 206 -14.74 26.77 -7.70
C ALA A 206 -15.49 26.04 -6.56
N SER A 207 -16.77 26.35 -6.37
CA SER A 207 -17.62 25.73 -5.33
C SER A 207 -17.58 24.19 -5.40
N VAL A 208 -17.47 23.62 -6.60
CA VAL A 208 -17.30 22.18 -6.83
C VAL A 208 -16.03 21.63 -6.19
N LEU A 209 -14.89 22.32 -6.31
CA LEU A 209 -13.63 21.90 -5.72
C LEU A 209 -13.69 21.93 -4.19
N ARG A 210 -14.38 22.91 -3.60
CA ARG A 210 -14.60 22.96 -2.14
C ARG A 210 -15.43 21.77 -1.66
N ARG A 211 -16.52 21.46 -2.37
CA ARG A 211 -17.36 20.29 -2.07
C ARG A 211 -16.59 18.98 -2.20
N ALA A 212 -15.83 18.84 -3.29
CA ALA A 212 -14.97 17.67 -3.49
C ALA A 212 -13.92 17.53 -2.39
N PHE A 213 -13.28 18.63 -2.01
CA PHE A 213 -12.30 18.62 -0.94
C PHE A 213 -12.92 18.26 0.41
N ILE A 214 -14.10 18.80 0.74
CA ILE A 214 -14.81 18.44 1.96
C ILE A 214 -15.15 16.95 1.97
N LEU A 215 -15.68 16.41 0.86
CA LEU A 215 -16.00 14.99 0.73
C LEU A 215 -14.77 14.09 0.92
N HIS A 216 -13.64 14.45 0.30
CA HIS A 216 -12.39 13.70 0.38
C HIS A 216 -11.76 13.79 1.78
N ALA A 217 -11.60 15.00 2.30
CA ALA A 217 -10.92 15.27 3.57
C ALA A 217 -11.71 14.79 4.81
N THR A 218 -13.00 14.48 4.66
CA THR A 218 -13.84 13.85 5.71
C THR A 218 -14.07 12.36 5.49
N SER A 219 -13.39 11.74 4.51
CA SER A 219 -13.45 10.29 4.30
C SER A 219 -12.51 9.56 5.28
N PRO A 220 -12.89 8.36 5.76
CA PRO A 220 -12.04 7.59 6.68
C PRO A 220 -10.70 7.23 6.04
N LEU A 221 -10.71 6.83 4.76
CA LEU A 221 -9.50 6.52 4.00
C LEU A 221 -8.50 7.67 3.98
N THR A 222 -8.97 8.91 3.84
CA THR A 222 -8.09 10.08 3.80
C THR A 222 -7.56 10.45 5.18
N VAL A 223 -8.37 10.32 6.23
CA VAL A 223 -7.94 10.56 7.61
C VAL A 223 -6.87 9.53 8.03
N GLU A 224 -7.07 8.26 7.69
CA GLU A 224 -6.10 7.19 7.95
C GLU A 224 -4.81 7.36 7.15
N ALA A 225 -4.91 7.77 5.88
CA ALA A 225 -3.75 7.96 5.01
C ALA A 225 -2.93 9.23 5.35
N CYS A 226 -3.51 10.20 6.06
CA CYS A 226 -2.88 11.49 6.35
C CYS A 226 -2.81 11.80 7.86
N PRO A 227 -2.15 10.95 8.68
CA PRO A 227 -2.09 11.15 10.13
C PRO A 227 -1.40 12.47 10.49
N GLY A 228 -1.96 13.20 11.46
CA GLY A 228 -1.44 14.48 11.96
C GLY A 228 -1.64 15.68 11.04
N ARG A 229 -2.27 15.51 9.86
CA ARG A 229 -2.55 16.62 8.94
C ARG A 229 -3.86 17.37 9.26
N ALA A 230 -4.67 16.87 10.20
CA ALA A 230 -5.95 17.44 10.60
C ALA A 230 -6.84 17.73 9.38
N THR A 231 -7.00 16.73 8.50
CA THR A 231 -7.72 16.88 7.22
C THR A 231 -9.16 17.38 7.39
N PRO A 232 -9.95 16.96 8.40
CA PRO A 232 -11.27 17.55 8.67
C PRO A 232 -11.21 19.02 9.11
N VAL A 233 -10.14 19.46 9.79
CA VAL A 233 -9.94 20.88 10.13
C VAL A 233 -9.75 21.73 8.88
N LYS A 234 -8.99 21.20 7.90
CA LYS A 234 -8.84 21.86 6.60
C LYS A 234 -10.14 21.89 5.82
N ALA A 235 -10.96 20.83 5.91
CA ALA A 235 -12.29 20.81 5.31
C ALA A 235 -13.19 21.91 5.89
N LEU A 236 -13.20 22.11 7.21
CA LEU A 236 -13.94 23.21 7.85
C LEU A 236 -13.47 24.57 7.33
N GLN A 237 -12.16 24.79 7.19
CA GLN A 237 -11.61 26.04 6.65
C GLN A 237 -12.04 26.30 5.20
N ALA A 238 -12.20 25.24 4.40
CA ALA A 238 -12.63 25.34 2.99
C ALA A 238 -14.11 25.74 2.83
N THR A 239 -14.91 25.70 3.90
CA THR A 239 -16.32 26.12 3.86
C THR A 239 -16.48 27.64 3.73
N GLU A 240 -15.51 28.45 4.21
CA GLU A 240 -15.56 29.92 4.20
C GLU A 240 -16.89 30.53 4.70
N ALA A 241 -17.54 29.88 5.68
CA ALA A 241 -18.85 30.25 6.21
C ALA A 241 -20.04 30.15 5.22
N ASP A 242 -19.86 29.43 4.11
CA ASP A 242 -20.96 29.05 3.23
C ASP A 242 -21.87 28.03 3.95
N PRO A 243 -23.17 28.33 4.14
CA PRO A 243 -24.08 27.48 4.90
C PRO A 243 -24.25 26.09 4.26
N ASP A 244 -24.27 25.97 2.94
CA ASP A 244 -24.45 24.69 2.26
C ASP A 244 -23.23 23.79 2.44
N LEU A 245 -22.03 24.38 2.42
CA LEU A 245 -20.77 23.67 2.67
C LEU A 245 -20.62 23.29 4.14
N LEU A 246 -21.08 24.13 5.07
CA LEU A 246 -21.10 23.81 6.50
C LEU A 246 -22.04 22.65 6.81
N ILE A 247 -23.22 22.60 6.17
CA ILE A 247 -24.14 21.45 6.28
C ILE A 247 -23.46 20.18 5.79
N LEU A 248 -22.83 20.23 4.61
CA LEU A 248 -22.10 19.09 4.06
C LEU A 248 -20.99 18.62 5.00
N PHE A 249 -20.16 19.56 5.48
CA PHE A 249 -19.08 19.30 6.40
C PHE A 249 -19.58 18.64 7.70
N ALA A 250 -20.58 19.24 8.35
CA ALA A 250 -21.09 18.76 9.63
C ALA A 250 -21.67 17.34 9.51
N ARG A 251 -22.45 17.06 8.46
CA ARG A 251 -23.01 15.73 8.20
C ARG A 251 -21.91 14.68 8.01
N ARG A 252 -20.88 15.00 7.22
CA ARG A 252 -19.78 14.08 6.94
C ARG A 252 -18.91 13.81 8.16
N CYS A 253 -18.64 14.83 8.98
CA CYS A 253 -17.90 14.64 10.23
C CYS A 253 -18.68 13.84 11.27
N ILE A 254 -20.00 14.03 11.37
CA ILE A 254 -20.86 13.20 12.23
C ILE A 254 -20.77 11.73 11.79
N GLU A 255 -20.96 11.47 10.49
CA GLU A 255 -20.90 10.12 9.91
C GLU A 255 -19.53 9.46 10.14
N LEU A 256 -18.44 10.21 9.94
CA LEU A 256 -17.07 9.77 10.20
C LEU A 256 -16.90 9.37 11.67
N LEU A 257 -17.31 10.22 12.61
CA LEU A 257 -17.16 9.95 14.05
C LEU A 257 -18.11 8.87 14.56
N GLU A 258 -19.23 8.61 13.89
CA GLU A 258 -20.14 7.50 14.22
C GLU A 258 -19.51 6.14 13.89
N HIS A 259 -18.70 6.05 12.83
CA HIS A 259 -18.12 4.78 12.36
C HIS A 259 -16.63 4.61 12.69
N HIS A 260 -15.90 5.72 12.87
CA HIS A 260 -14.45 5.75 13.09
C HIS A 260 -14.11 6.70 14.25
N ALA A 261 -14.35 6.26 15.49
CA ALA A 261 -14.09 7.05 16.68
C ALA A 261 -12.62 7.51 16.81
N ASP A 262 -11.68 6.73 16.27
CA ASP A 262 -10.24 7.04 16.29
C ASP A 262 -9.89 8.31 15.49
N ALA A 263 -10.74 8.70 14.52
CA ALA A 263 -10.59 9.95 13.76
C ALA A 263 -10.88 11.21 14.59
N TRP A 264 -11.36 11.06 15.84
CA TRP A 264 -11.68 12.19 16.73
C TRP A 264 -10.50 13.15 16.92
N GLY A 265 -9.28 12.63 17.06
CA GLY A 265 -8.07 13.44 17.28
C GLY A 265 -7.72 14.38 16.12
N GLU A 266 -8.21 14.09 14.91
CA GLU A 266 -7.97 14.87 13.69
C GLU A 266 -9.12 15.86 13.40
N CYS A 267 -10.25 15.75 14.11
CA CYS A 267 -11.42 16.58 13.90
C CYS A 267 -11.27 17.99 14.53
N PRO A 268 -12.04 19.00 14.07
CA PRO A 268 -11.98 20.33 14.67
C PRO A 268 -12.36 20.31 16.14
N ASN A 269 -11.62 21.09 16.92
CA ASN A 269 -11.94 21.28 18.32
C ASN A 269 -13.26 22.06 18.50
N GLU A 270 -13.82 21.96 19.70
CA GLU A 270 -15.08 22.60 20.05
C GLU A 270 -15.07 24.12 19.78
N GLN A 271 -13.97 24.81 20.08
CA GLN A 271 -13.85 26.25 19.86
C GLN A 271 -13.97 26.64 18.38
N ALA A 272 -13.39 25.84 17.48
CA ALA A 272 -13.49 26.07 16.04
C ALA A 272 -14.91 25.83 15.51
N LEU A 273 -15.60 24.81 16.04
CA LEU A 273 -16.99 24.52 15.68
C LEU A 273 -17.95 25.61 16.21
N GLU A 274 -17.73 26.07 17.44
CA GLU A 274 -18.49 27.19 18.03
C GLU A 274 -18.29 28.48 17.24
N ALA A 275 -17.05 28.78 16.81
CA ALA A 275 -16.78 29.93 15.96
C ALA A 275 -17.48 29.83 14.59
N ALA A 276 -17.52 28.63 14.00
CA ALA A 276 -18.22 28.38 12.73
C ALA A 276 -19.76 28.47 12.86
N ARG A 277 -20.30 28.29 14.07
CA ARG A 277 -21.73 28.36 14.37
C ARG A 277 -22.25 29.80 14.52
N LEU A 278 -21.38 30.76 14.80
CA LEU A 278 -21.78 32.15 15.02
C LEU A 278 -22.37 32.78 13.76
N GLY A 279 -23.65 33.17 13.83
CA GLY A 279 -24.34 33.86 12.73
C GLY A 279 -24.83 32.94 11.60
N THR A 280 -24.82 31.62 11.80
CA THR A 280 -25.33 30.67 10.80
C THR A 280 -26.85 30.47 10.89
N PRO A 281 -27.50 30.01 9.80
CA PRO A 281 -28.92 29.63 9.82
C PRO A 281 -29.22 28.51 10.84
N PRO A 282 -30.48 28.38 11.30
CA PRO A 282 -30.85 27.43 12.36
C PRO A 282 -30.59 25.96 11.99
N GLU A 283 -30.71 25.59 10.71
CA GLU A 283 -30.39 24.22 10.26
C GLU A 283 -28.90 23.88 10.44
N VAL A 284 -28.02 24.84 10.17
CA VAL A 284 -26.57 24.69 10.34
C VAL A 284 -26.22 24.67 11.82
N ASP A 285 -26.86 25.52 12.62
CA ASP A 285 -26.69 25.59 14.06
C ASP A 285 -27.02 24.25 14.74
N GLU A 286 -28.11 23.60 14.34
CA GLU A 286 -28.51 22.29 14.86
C GLU A 286 -27.46 21.21 14.55
N LEU A 287 -26.97 21.16 13.30
CA LEU A 287 -25.98 20.18 12.87
C LEU A 287 -24.62 20.38 13.56
N LEU A 288 -24.15 21.62 13.67
CA LEU A 288 -22.91 21.94 14.37
C LEU A 288 -23.04 21.64 15.88
N SER A 289 -24.20 21.93 16.48
CA SER A 289 -24.48 21.58 17.87
C SER A 289 -24.44 20.07 18.11
N ARG A 290 -24.99 19.27 17.18
CA ARG A 290 -24.90 17.81 17.23
C ARG A 290 -23.46 17.33 17.12
N LEU A 291 -22.68 17.88 16.19
CA LEU A 291 -21.26 17.53 16.03
C LEU A 291 -20.45 17.89 17.29
N ILE A 292 -20.69 19.05 17.91
CA ILE A 292 -20.06 19.45 19.18
C ILE A 292 -20.40 18.46 20.28
N ALA A 293 -21.67 18.09 20.43
CA ALA A 293 -22.11 17.13 21.44
C ALA A 293 -21.45 15.75 21.26
N GLN A 294 -21.31 15.29 20.01
CA GLN A 294 -20.63 14.03 19.69
C GLN A 294 -19.14 14.10 19.97
N SER A 295 -18.47 15.20 19.60
CA SER A 295 -17.05 15.41 19.91
C SER A 295 -16.79 15.39 21.42
N ARG A 296 -17.67 16.01 22.22
CA ARG A 296 -17.60 15.95 23.69
C ARG A 296 -17.81 14.54 24.24
N ALA A 297 -18.70 13.74 23.65
CA ALA A 297 -18.95 12.37 24.10
C ALA A 297 -17.75 11.45 23.90
N LEU A 298 -16.92 11.71 22.88
CA LEU A 298 -15.72 10.93 22.56
C LEU A 298 -14.48 11.38 23.34
N ALA A 299 -14.44 12.62 23.86
CA ALA A 299 -13.32 13.16 24.61
C ALA A 299 -12.87 12.31 25.84
N PRO A 300 -13.76 11.69 26.63
CA PRO A 300 -13.36 10.84 27.76
C PRO A 300 -12.70 9.53 27.32
N LEU A 301 -13.11 8.96 26.18
CA LEU A 301 -12.62 7.68 25.68
C LEU A 301 -11.15 7.75 25.22
N ALA A 302 -10.70 8.93 24.78
CA ALA A 302 -9.30 9.16 24.39
C ALA A 302 -8.34 9.32 25.59
N ALA A 303 -8.85 9.60 26.79
CA ALA A 303 -8.04 9.76 28.00
C ALA A 303 -7.65 8.41 28.62
N ASP A 304 -8.47 7.37 28.43
CA ASP A 304 -8.26 6.02 28.98
C ASP A 304 -7.41 5.10 28.06
N GLY A 305 -7.05 5.59 26.87
CA GLY A 305 -6.25 4.86 25.85
C GLY A 305 -4.75 5.16 25.84
N ARG A 306 -4.20 5.78 26.89
CA ARG A 306 -2.74 5.98 27.06
C ARG A 306 -2.16 5.13 28.17
#